data_AF-A0A2S7CCF6-F1
#
_entry.id   AF-A0A2S7CCF6-F1
#
_cell.length_a   1.000
_cell.length_b   1.000
_cell.length_c   1.000
_cell.angle_alpha   90.00
_cell.angle_beta   90.00
_cell.angle_gamma   90.00
#
_symmetry.space_group_name_H-M   'P 1'
#
loop_
_entity.id
_entity.type
_entity.pdbx_description
1 polymer ?
#
loop_
_entity_poly.entity_id
_entity_poly.type
_entity_poly.pdbx_seq_one_letter_code
_entity_poly.pdbx_strand_id
1 'polypeptide(L)'
;MEVNVAGALTQVIRVEEVTQVGQVRRDAVALAQASGFDEGACGRVALVATELCTNLLNHAGGGQIQLCSVAGRHGIGVELCALDHGPGFVLADCLPDGYSTGSTPGNGLGAVRRHAALLDAYSDRTGAVVLARVYADANTTPDLPYGAIRLPLHSEVVCGDAWHLAIDTQHVTVTLIDGLGHGPGAADAADAGTRVAATASGEPDALLALLHAGMTGSRGGATAVMQFDASSGQVRFAGVGNIAAALCDGDGVRGMPSHPGIVGVQFRSARPFDFPQAAGKLLVMHSDGLQTRWNLRDHAGLLSRHPRIIAAVLLRDYARGRDDACVFVMRLGGMQ
;
A
#
# COMPACT_ATOMS: atom_id res chain seq x y z
N MET A 1 13.23 -15.98 4.91
CA MET A 1 12.77 -14.67 5.43
C MET A 1 11.30 -14.85 5.72
N GLU A 2 10.89 -14.58 6.94
CA GLU A 2 9.48 -14.68 7.34
C GLU A 2 8.95 -13.27 7.59
N VAL A 3 8.01 -12.84 6.75
CA VAL A 3 7.23 -11.61 6.97
C VAL A 3 5.81 -12.04 7.22
N ASN A 4 5.17 -11.52 8.26
CA ASN A 4 3.78 -11.79 8.57
C ASN A 4 3.18 -10.51 9.18
N VAL A 5 2.41 -9.78 8.38
CA VAL A 5 1.95 -8.43 8.73
C VAL A 5 0.51 -8.20 8.29
N ALA A 6 -0.28 -7.64 9.20
CA ALA A 6 -1.60 -7.08 8.90
C ALA A 6 -1.48 -5.58 8.60
N GLY A 7 -2.31 -5.09 7.69
CA GLY A 7 -2.23 -3.72 7.19
C GLY A 7 -2.58 -2.64 8.20
N ALA A 8 -1.64 -1.73 8.44
CA ALA A 8 -1.89 -0.53 9.21
C ALA A 8 -2.84 0.44 8.47
N LEU A 9 -3.61 1.21 9.24
CA LEU A 9 -4.40 2.32 8.70
C LEU A 9 -3.46 3.38 8.13
N THR A 10 -3.76 3.88 6.94
CA THR A 10 -3.01 4.99 6.35
C THR A 10 -3.58 6.31 6.84
N GLN A 11 -2.77 7.11 7.53
CA GLN A 11 -3.13 8.48 7.91
C GLN A 11 -2.97 9.39 6.69
N VAL A 12 -3.94 10.27 6.46
CA VAL A 12 -3.89 11.26 5.38
C VAL A 12 -3.95 12.65 6.00
N ILE A 13 -2.91 13.44 5.76
CA ILE A 13 -2.79 14.79 6.29
C ILE A 13 -2.69 15.75 5.11
N ARG A 14 -3.67 16.64 4.97
CA ARG A 14 -3.61 17.71 3.95
C ARG A 14 -2.55 18.74 4.34
N VAL A 15 -1.81 19.21 3.34
CA VAL A 15 -0.74 20.20 3.49
C VAL A 15 -1.04 21.35 2.53
N GLU A 16 -1.64 22.40 3.06
CA GLU A 16 -2.09 23.59 2.34
C GLU A 16 -1.42 24.87 2.89
N GLU A 17 -0.89 24.81 4.11
CA GLU A 17 -0.20 25.87 4.83
C GLU A 17 0.91 25.33 5.76
N VAL A 18 1.77 26.23 6.23
CA VAL A 18 2.99 25.89 6.99
C VAL A 18 2.70 25.19 8.33
N THR A 19 1.53 25.44 8.93
CA THR A 19 1.15 24.82 10.23
C THR A 19 1.08 23.30 10.13
N GLN A 20 0.65 22.76 8.99
CA GLN A 20 0.49 21.33 8.77
C GLN A 20 1.84 20.62 8.56
N VAL A 21 2.89 21.34 8.14
CA VAL A 21 4.27 20.80 8.15
C VAL A 21 4.63 20.33 9.55
N GLY A 22 4.31 21.14 10.57
CA GLY A 22 4.52 20.80 11.97
C GLY A 22 3.68 19.61 12.44
N GLN A 23 2.46 19.46 11.92
CA GLN A 23 1.57 18.33 12.22
C GLN A 23 2.13 17.02 11.65
N VAL A 24 2.41 16.97 10.34
CA VAL A 24 2.98 15.79 9.67
C VAL A 24 4.26 15.35 10.36
N ARG A 25 5.15 16.30 10.69
CA ARG A 25 6.39 15.99 11.40
C ARG A 25 6.16 15.34 12.75
N ARG A 26 5.21 15.84 13.56
CA ARG A 26 4.90 15.26 14.88
C ARG A 26 4.31 13.86 14.74
N ASP A 27 3.37 13.67 13.83
CA ASP A 27 2.69 12.39 13.63
C ASP A 27 3.67 11.32 13.11
N ALA A 28 4.55 11.71 12.18
CA ALA A 28 5.59 10.82 11.66
C ALA A 28 6.61 10.41 12.75
N VAL A 29 7.01 11.34 13.61
CA VAL A 29 7.89 11.03 14.76
C VAL A 29 7.18 10.15 15.78
N ALA A 30 5.91 10.41 16.10
CA ALA A 30 5.14 9.58 17.01
C ALA A 30 5.00 8.14 16.47
N LEU A 31 4.77 7.99 15.17
CA LEU A 31 4.73 6.69 14.51
C LEU A 31 6.09 5.98 14.53
N ALA A 32 7.19 6.71 14.31
CA ALA A 32 8.55 6.18 14.41
C ALA A 32 8.85 5.66 15.82
N GLN A 33 8.51 6.44 16.85
CA GLN A 33 8.68 6.06 18.26
C GLN A 33 7.86 4.81 18.60
N ALA A 34 6.59 4.76 18.17
CA ALA A 34 5.73 3.59 18.34
C ALA A 34 6.28 2.34 17.60
N SER A 35 7.08 2.56 16.55
CA SER A 35 7.75 1.50 15.78
C SER A 35 9.15 1.14 16.33
N GLY A 36 9.55 1.69 17.48
CA GLY A 36 10.81 1.35 18.16
C GLY A 36 12.05 2.08 17.64
N PHE A 37 11.89 3.22 16.95
CA PHE A 37 13.02 4.00 16.44
C PHE A 37 13.75 4.71 17.59
N ASP A 38 15.08 4.81 17.48
CA ASP A 38 15.88 5.65 18.37
C ASP A 38 15.73 7.14 18.02
N GLU A 39 16.34 8.02 18.84
CA GLU A 39 16.27 9.46 18.66
C GLU A 39 16.83 9.92 17.31
N GLY A 40 17.93 9.30 16.86
CA GLY A 40 18.57 9.62 15.59
C GLY A 40 17.69 9.25 14.39
N ALA A 41 17.08 8.08 14.41
CA ALA A 41 16.15 7.62 13.39
C ALA A 41 14.85 8.43 13.38
N CYS A 42 14.33 8.82 14.55
CA CYS A 42 13.23 9.78 14.65
C CYS A 42 13.59 11.13 14.02
N GLY A 43 14.81 11.62 14.23
CA GLY A 43 15.32 12.83 13.59
C GLY A 43 15.33 12.76 12.06
N ARG A 44 15.72 11.60 11.49
CA ARG A 44 15.65 11.36 10.04
C ARG A 44 14.22 11.42 9.52
N VAL A 45 13.28 10.77 10.21
CA VAL A 45 11.85 10.80 9.85
C VAL A 45 11.32 12.24 9.87
N ALA A 46 11.66 13.01 10.90
CA ALA A 46 11.23 14.40 11.04
C ALA A 46 11.73 15.28 9.88
N LEU A 47 12.98 15.07 9.46
CA LEU A 47 13.58 15.79 8.33
C LEU A 47 12.87 15.41 7.02
N VAL A 48 12.72 14.12 6.72
CA VAL A 48 12.03 13.65 5.51
C VAL A 48 10.60 14.21 5.45
N ALA A 49 9.86 14.17 6.56
CA ALA A 49 8.52 14.74 6.65
C ALA A 49 8.49 16.23 6.33
N THR A 50 9.43 17.00 6.89
CA THR A 50 9.52 18.44 6.68
C THR A 50 9.79 18.77 5.21
N GLU A 51 10.78 18.11 4.61
CA GLU A 51 11.17 18.35 3.21
C GLU A 51 10.07 17.97 2.22
N LEU A 52 9.39 16.84 2.41
CA LEU A 52 8.26 16.47 1.55
C LEU A 52 7.11 17.48 1.63
N CYS A 53 6.75 17.93 2.83
CA CYS A 53 5.71 18.94 3.02
C CYS A 53 6.10 20.31 2.44
N THR A 54 7.34 20.74 2.65
CA THR A 54 7.84 22.01 2.10
C THR A 54 7.85 21.96 0.57
N ASN A 55 8.19 20.82 -0.03
CA ASN A 55 8.11 20.66 -1.48
C ASN A 55 6.67 20.76 -2.01
N LEU A 56 5.70 20.17 -1.31
CA LEU A 56 4.28 20.32 -1.67
C LEU A 56 3.86 21.79 -1.70
N LEU A 57 4.19 22.55 -0.65
CA LEU A 57 3.82 23.96 -0.55
C LEU A 57 4.53 24.84 -1.59
N ASN A 58 5.84 24.66 -1.76
CA ASN A 58 6.65 25.54 -2.60
C ASN A 58 6.53 25.24 -4.10
N HIS A 59 6.24 23.99 -4.48
CA HIS A 59 6.30 23.55 -5.88
C HIS A 59 4.97 23.04 -6.44
N ALA A 60 4.04 22.61 -5.60
CA ALA A 60 2.76 22.05 -6.05
C ALA A 60 1.53 22.86 -5.63
N GLY A 61 1.70 23.93 -4.83
CA GLY A 61 0.59 24.71 -4.29
C GLY A 61 -0.19 23.98 -3.19
N GLY A 62 0.41 22.95 -2.59
CA GLY A 62 -0.18 22.08 -1.58
C GLY A 62 -0.39 20.65 -2.07
N GLY A 63 -1.00 19.83 -1.22
CA GLY A 63 -1.28 18.43 -1.49
C GLY A 63 -1.61 17.66 -0.22
N GLN A 64 -1.19 16.40 -0.15
CA GLN A 64 -1.37 15.57 1.02
C GLN A 64 -0.18 14.64 1.28
N ILE A 65 -0.02 14.27 2.55
CA ILE A 65 0.91 13.22 2.98
C ILE A 65 0.10 12.02 3.44
N GLN A 66 0.37 10.87 2.83
CA GLN A 66 -0.01 9.56 3.33
C GLN A 66 1.11 9.05 4.24
N LEU A 67 0.76 8.69 5.48
CA LEU A 67 1.68 8.24 6.52
C LEU A 67 1.23 6.89 7.08
N CYS A 68 2.11 5.89 7.09
CA CYS A 68 1.82 4.59 7.69
C CYS A 68 3.10 3.85 8.09
N SER A 69 2.97 2.82 8.93
CA SER A 69 4.06 1.87 9.18
C SER A 69 4.12 0.85 8.04
N VAL A 70 5.34 0.39 7.74
CA VAL A 70 5.57 -0.55 6.64
C VAL A 70 6.52 -1.66 7.05
N ALA A 71 6.23 -2.90 6.68
CA ALA A 71 7.15 -4.00 6.93
C ALA A 71 8.26 -4.00 5.88
N GLY A 72 9.52 -3.96 6.33
CA GLY A 72 10.69 -4.32 5.54
C GLY A 72 11.10 -5.76 5.85
N ARG A 73 12.22 -6.19 5.26
CA ARG A 73 12.74 -7.56 5.46
C ARG A 73 13.19 -7.87 6.89
N HIS A 74 13.63 -6.85 7.63
CA HIS A 74 14.25 -7.01 8.95
C HIS A 74 13.64 -6.11 10.03
N GLY A 75 12.48 -5.51 9.77
CA GLY A 75 11.82 -4.66 10.75
C GLY A 75 10.73 -3.78 10.15
N ILE A 76 10.11 -2.98 11.02
CA ILE A 76 9.10 -1.99 10.64
C ILE A 76 9.78 -0.67 10.30
N GLY A 77 9.32 -0.03 9.23
CA GLY A 77 9.69 1.29 8.78
C GLY A 77 8.54 2.28 8.91
N VAL A 78 8.86 3.55 8.68
CA VAL A 78 7.89 4.64 8.49
C VAL A 78 7.87 5.01 7.02
N GLU A 79 6.69 4.97 6.43
CA GLU A 79 6.45 5.34 5.04
C GLU A 79 5.76 6.71 4.98
N LEU A 80 6.35 7.62 4.19
CA LEU A 80 5.74 8.89 3.82
C LEU A 80 5.57 8.93 2.31
N CYS A 81 4.34 9.15 1.86
CA CYS A 81 4.03 9.33 0.45
C CYS A 81 3.35 10.68 0.25
N ALA A 82 4.04 11.61 -0.41
CA ALA A 82 3.49 12.90 -0.79
C ALA A 82 2.74 12.78 -2.12
N LEU A 83 1.57 13.39 -2.20
CA LEU A 83 0.75 13.43 -3.41
C LEU A 83 0.27 14.86 -3.66
N ASP A 84 0.29 15.26 -4.91
CA ASP A 84 -0.26 16.52 -5.38
C ASP A 84 -1.00 16.36 -6.72
N HIS A 85 -1.61 17.47 -7.14
CA HIS A 85 -2.22 17.67 -8.46
C HIS A 85 -1.54 18.83 -9.21
N GLY A 86 -0.25 19.05 -8.93
CA GLY A 86 0.56 20.12 -9.51
C GLY A 86 0.95 19.84 -10.97
N PRO A 87 1.78 20.72 -11.57
CA PRO A 87 2.15 20.64 -12.99
C PRO A 87 3.05 19.43 -13.34
N GLY A 88 3.50 18.70 -12.31
CA GLY A 88 4.42 17.58 -12.43
C GLY A 88 5.90 17.98 -12.52
N PHE A 89 6.80 17.02 -12.32
CA PHE A 89 8.26 17.23 -12.33
C PHE A 89 9.05 15.96 -12.68
N VAL A 90 10.32 16.12 -13.05
CA VAL A 90 11.25 15.00 -13.28
C VAL A 90 12.18 14.87 -12.08
N LEU A 91 12.08 13.76 -11.34
CA LEU A 91 12.86 13.55 -10.12
C LEU A 91 14.37 13.68 -10.34
N ALA A 92 14.90 13.14 -11.44
CA ALA A 92 16.33 13.17 -11.74
C ALA A 92 16.90 14.59 -11.80
N ASP A 93 16.09 15.57 -12.23
CA ASP A 93 16.51 16.97 -12.35
C ASP A 93 16.53 17.66 -10.97
N CYS A 94 15.78 17.13 -9.99
CA CYS A 94 15.65 17.70 -8.65
C CYS A 94 16.58 17.04 -7.59
N LEU A 95 17.34 16.02 -7.96
CA LEU A 95 18.25 15.29 -7.08
C LEU A 95 19.66 15.88 -6.93
N PRO A 96 20.25 16.57 -7.94
CA PRO A 96 21.52 17.28 -7.77
C PRO A 96 21.37 18.43 -6.77
N ASP A 97 22.29 18.52 -5.80
CA ASP A 97 22.31 19.63 -4.85
C ASP A 97 22.50 20.96 -5.62
N GLY A 98 21.62 21.94 -5.36
CA GLY A 98 21.69 23.27 -5.99
C GLY A 98 20.76 23.50 -7.19
N TYR A 99 19.94 22.53 -7.58
CA TYR A 99 18.87 22.75 -8.56
C TYR A 99 17.63 23.34 -7.85
N SER A 100 17.45 24.66 -7.94
CA SER A 100 16.25 25.33 -7.44
C SER A 100 15.63 26.19 -8.53
N THR A 101 14.33 26.01 -8.75
CA THR A 101 13.48 26.94 -9.52
C THR A 101 12.84 28.01 -8.63
N GLY A 102 13.19 28.06 -7.33
CA GLY A 102 12.63 28.98 -6.33
C GLY A 102 13.62 29.44 -5.25
N SER A 103 13.15 30.23 -4.29
CA SER A 103 13.96 30.97 -3.29
C SER A 103 14.49 30.13 -2.11
N THR A 104 14.33 28.81 -2.12
CA THR A 104 14.91 27.89 -1.12
C THR A 104 16.15 27.19 -1.68
N PRO A 105 17.15 26.85 -0.83
CA PRO A 105 18.30 26.07 -1.28
C PRO A 105 17.80 24.73 -1.82
N GLY A 106 18.00 24.46 -3.11
CA GLY A 106 17.48 23.29 -3.85
C GLY A 106 18.08 21.95 -3.39
N ASN A 107 17.88 21.61 -2.12
CA ASN A 107 18.50 20.51 -1.40
C ASN A 107 17.46 19.52 -0.84
N GLY A 108 16.16 19.81 -0.93
CA GLY A 108 15.13 19.09 -0.18
C GLY A 108 15.03 17.60 -0.53
N LEU A 109 14.89 17.26 -1.81
CA LEU A 109 14.86 15.84 -2.24
C LEU A 109 16.24 15.16 -2.12
N GLY A 110 17.33 15.91 -2.26
CA GLY A 110 18.68 15.43 -1.96
C GLY A 110 18.85 15.04 -0.49
N ALA A 111 18.25 15.79 0.43
CA ALA A 111 18.22 15.49 1.85
C ALA A 111 17.34 14.27 2.14
N VAL A 112 16.15 14.17 1.53
CA VAL A 112 15.31 12.97 1.63
C VAL A 112 16.09 11.72 1.22
N ARG A 113 16.80 11.75 0.08
CA ARG A 113 17.63 10.63 -0.39
C ARG A 113 18.72 10.22 0.60
N ARG A 114 19.29 11.16 1.36
CA ARG A 114 20.33 10.86 2.36
C ARG A 114 19.77 10.23 3.64
N HIS A 115 18.49 10.45 3.93
CA HIS A 115 17.88 10.04 5.20
C HIS A 115 16.86 8.90 5.08
N ALA A 116 16.33 8.66 3.89
CA ALA A 116 15.44 7.55 3.57
C ALA A 116 16.23 6.37 2.99
N ALA A 117 15.78 5.16 3.32
CA ALA A 117 16.31 3.93 2.72
C ALA A 117 15.75 3.68 1.31
N LEU A 118 14.55 4.19 1.04
CA LEU A 118 13.92 4.19 -0.27
C LEU A 118 13.46 5.61 -0.61
N LEU A 119 13.77 6.06 -1.82
CA LEU A 119 13.15 7.22 -2.46
C LEU A 119 12.79 6.84 -3.91
N ASP A 120 11.53 6.97 -4.27
CA ASP A 120 11.06 6.88 -5.65
C ASP A 120 10.01 7.97 -5.89
N ALA A 121 9.82 8.37 -7.14
CA ALA A 121 8.77 9.31 -7.50
C ALA A 121 8.21 9.00 -8.87
N TYR A 122 6.95 9.37 -9.04
CA TYR A 122 6.25 9.36 -10.30
C TYR A 122 5.53 10.68 -10.48
N SER A 123 5.54 11.18 -11.70
CA SER A 123 4.83 12.39 -12.03
C SER A 123 4.36 12.33 -13.46
N ASP A 124 3.14 12.82 -13.68
CA ASP A 124 2.58 13.04 -14.99
C ASP A 124 1.71 14.30 -14.96
N ARG A 125 0.91 14.50 -16.02
CA ARG A 125 -0.01 15.64 -16.16
C ARG A 125 -1.10 15.75 -15.08
N THR A 126 -1.30 14.72 -14.27
CA THR A 126 -2.34 14.67 -13.22
C THR A 126 -1.78 14.99 -11.83
N GLY A 127 -0.47 15.14 -11.72
CA GLY A 127 0.25 15.50 -10.48
C GLY A 127 1.44 14.60 -10.21
N ALA A 128 2.06 14.77 -9.04
CA ALA A 128 3.18 13.94 -8.62
C ALA A 128 2.87 13.09 -7.38
N VAL A 129 3.65 12.01 -7.24
CA VAL A 129 3.70 11.11 -6.10
C VAL A 129 5.16 10.91 -5.74
N VAL A 130 5.54 11.23 -4.50
CA VAL A 130 6.90 11.05 -3.99
C VAL A 130 6.86 10.14 -2.77
N LEU A 131 7.53 9.00 -2.86
CA LEU A 131 7.60 7.98 -1.82
C LEU A 131 8.95 8.05 -1.11
N ALA A 132 8.91 8.10 0.22
CA ALA A 132 10.07 7.86 1.07
C ALA A 132 9.76 6.80 2.13
N ARG A 133 10.67 5.83 2.32
CA ARG A 133 10.63 4.90 3.46
C ARG A 133 11.87 5.06 4.32
N VAL A 134 11.68 5.20 5.61
CA VAL A 134 12.74 5.30 6.61
C VAL A 134 12.65 4.08 7.52
N TYR A 135 13.76 3.37 7.71
CA TYR A 135 13.87 2.28 8.69
C TYR A 135 14.77 2.72 9.85
N ALA A 136 14.62 2.04 10.99
CA ALA A 136 15.39 2.33 12.21
C ALA A 136 16.90 2.24 11.94
N ASP A 137 17.33 1.14 11.33
CA ASP A 137 18.69 0.96 10.83
C ASP A 137 18.75 1.30 9.33
N ALA A 138 19.51 2.35 8.99
CA ALA A 138 19.68 2.82 7.63
C ALA A 138 20.54 1.88 6.76
N ASN A 139 21.28 0.94 7.36
CA ASN A 139 22.28 0.13 6.65
C ASN A 139 21.82 -1.29 6.32
N THR A 140 20.70 -1.77 6.87
CA THR A 140 20.43 -3.22 6.94
C THR A 140 19.06 -3.66 6.44
N THR A 141 18.15 -2.75 6.05
CA THR A 141 16.80 -3.14 5.63
C THR A 141 16.60 -2.94 4.13
N PRO A 142 16.67 -4.01 3.33
CA PRO A 142 16.12 -3.95 1.99
C PRO A 142 14.61 -3.77 2.10
N ASP A 143 14.12 -2.84 1.31
CA ASP A 143 12.69 -2.65 1.09
C ASP A 143 12.06 -3.92 0.49
N LEU A 144 10.77 -4.13 0.75
CA LEU A 144 9.99 -5.17 0.08
C LEU A 144 9.20 -4.54 -1.07
N PRO A 145 9.18 -5.13 -2.27
CA PRO A 145 8.55 -4.56 -3.46
C PRO A 145 7.02 -4.74 -3.42
N TYR A 146 6.40 -4.17 -2.40
CA TYR A 146 4.95 -4.06 -2.24
C TYR A 146 4.56 -2.67 -1.77
N GLY A 147 3.32 -2.31 -2.02
CA GLY A 147 2.71 -1.11 -1.48
C GLY A 147 1.26 -1.38 -1.20
N ALA A 148 0.79 -0.87 -0.07
CA ALA A 148 -0.58 -1.02 0.33
C ALA A 148 -1.08 0.27 0.93
N ILE A 149 -2.36 0.57 0.73
CA ILE A 149 -3.06 1.71 1.29
C ILE A 149 -4.38 1.20 1.85
N ARG A 150 -4.72 1.63 3.06
CA ARG A 150 -5.98 1.32 3.73
C ARG A 150 -6.54 2.62 4.28
N LEU A 151 -7.63 3.12 3.70
CA LEU A 151 -8.28 4.36 4.10
C LEU A 151 -9.69 4.09 4.60
N PRO A 152 -10.08 4.70 5.73
CA PRO A 152 -11.47 4.68 6.12
C PRO A 152 -12.29 5.59 5.19
N LEU A 153 -13.59 5.32 5.06
CA LEU A 153 -14.55 6.29 4.56
C LEU A 153 -14.35 7.61 5.32
N HIS A 154 -14.42 8.75 4.62
CA HIS A 154 -14.08 10.06 5.19
C HIS A 154 -14.88 10.46 6.45
N SER A 155 -16.03 9.82 6.72
CA SER A 155 -16.85 10.02 7.92
C SER A 155 -16.50 9.08 9.08
N GLU A 156 -15.59 8.14 8.87
CA GLU A 156 -15.22 7.09 9.81
C GLU A 156 -13.77 7.24 10.29
N VAL A 157 -13.51 6.71 11.49
CA VAL A 157 -12.15 6.64 12.08
C VAL A 157 -11.59 5.22 12.07
N VAL A 158 -12.42 4.25 11.65
CA VAL A 158 -12.08 2.85 11.46
C VAL A 158 -12.41 2.47 10.02
N CYS A 159 -11.67 1.51 9.46
CA CYS A 159 -11.82 1.09 8.08
C CYS A 159 -12.38 -0.33 8.02
N GLY A 160 -13.47 -0.53 7.29
CA GLY A 160 -14.07 -1.83 7.01
C GLY A 160 -13.25 -2.73 6.11
N ASP A 161 -12.26 -2.19 5.40
CA ASP A 161 -11.30 -2.99 4.64
C ASP A 161 -10.12 -3.43 5.49
N ALA A 162 -9.44 -4.51 5.08
CA ALA A 162 -8.14 -4.90 5.61
C ALA A 162 -7.31 -5.69 4.59
N TRP A 163 -6.01 -5.81 4.85
CA TRP A 163 -5.12 -6.69 4.11
C TRP A 163 -4.13 -7.38 5.04
N HIS A 164 -3.60 -8.52 4.60
CA HIS A 164 -2.56 -9.28 5.27
C HIS A 164 -1.55 -9.81 4.25
N LEU A 165 -0.28 -9.82 4.63
CA LEU A 165 0.84 -10.32 3.84
C LEU A 165 1.63 -11.32 4.68
N ALA A 166 1.74 -12.55 4.19
CA ALA A 166 2.70 -13.54 4.66
C ALA A 166 3.71 -13.86 3.55
N ILE A 167 4.99 -13.85 3.89
CA ILE A 167 6.09 -14.28 3.02
C ILE A 167 6.88 -15.31 3.79
N ASP A 168 7.05 -16.50 3.22
CA ASP A 168 7.97 -17.53 3.70
C ASP A 168 9.00 -17.89 2.60
N THR A 169 9.72 -19.00 2.77
CA THR A 169 10.76 -19.41 1.80
C THR A 169 10.21 -19.88 0.45
N GLN A 170 8.96 -20.34 0.39
CA GLN A 170 8.31 -20.91 -0.78
C GLN A 170 7.17 -20.02 -1.29
N HIS A 171 6.43 -19.37 -0.40
CA HIS A 171 5.18 -18.71 -0.74
C HIS A 171 5.14 -17.23 -0.36
N VAL A 172 4.42 -16.46 -1.18
CA VAL A 172 3.84 -15.18 -0.79
C VAL A 172 2.34 -15.35 -0.76
N THR A 173 1.71 -15.11 0.39
CA THR A 173 0.26 -15.11 0.54
C THR A 173 -0.22 -13.71 0.86
N VAL A 174 -1.16 -13.20 0.05
CA VAL A 174 -1.84 -11.92 0.26
C VAL A 174 -3.31 -12.20 0.47
N THR A 175 -3.85 -11.70 1.57
CA THR A 175 -5.29 -11.71 1.85
C THR A 175 -5.81 -10.28 1.83
N LEU A 176 -6.91 -10.01 1.14
CA LEU A 176 -7.62 -8.72 1.18
C LEU A 176 -9.07 -8.97 1.55
N ILE A 177 -9.59 -8.17 2.49
CA ILE A 177 -10.94 -8.29 3.06
C ILE A 177 -11.62 -6.93 2.96
N ASP A 178 -12.89 -6.94 2.56
CA ASP A 178 -13.82 -5.80 2.54
C ASP A 178 -15.03 -6.22 3.39
N GLY A 179 -15.05 -5.73 4.63
CA GLY A 179 -16.08 -6.03 5.61
C GLY A 179 -17.41 -5.40 5.21
N LEU A 180 -18.53 -6.10 5.42
CA LEU A 180 -19.81 -5.65 4.88
C LEU A 180 -20.28 -4.30 5.48
N GLY A 181 -20.37 -3.28 4.61
CA GLY A 181 -20.72 -1.90 4.97
C GLY A 181 -19.49 -1.13 5.45
N HIS A 182 -19.69 -0.07 6.24
CA HIS A 182 -18.60 0.71 6.81
C HIS A 182 -18.72 0.81 8.35
N GLY A 183 -17.70 1.43 8.95
CA GLY A 183 -17.64 1.70 10.38
C GLY A 183 -17.30 0.46 11.23
N PRO A 184 -17.55 0.52 12.55
CA PRO A 184 -17.03 -0.47 13.51
C PRO A 184 -17.38 -1.93 13.19
N GLY A 185 -18.63 -2.21 12.79
CA GLY A 185 -19.03 -3.59 12.50
C GLY A 185 -18.41 -4.19 11.24
N ALA A 186 -18.04 -3.36 10.26
CA ALA A 186 -17.28 -3.80 9.08
C ALA A 186 -15.80 -4.02 9.47
N ALA A 187 -15.23 -3.08 10.23
CA ALA A 187 -13.87 -3.18 10.75
C ALA A 187 -13.68 -4.44 11.63
N ASP A 188 -14.63 -4.75 12.51
CA ASP A 188 -14.60 -5.95 13.35
C ASP A 188 -14.55 -7.25 12.52
N ALA A 189 -15.30 -7.28 11.40
CA ALA A 189 -15.31 -8.42 10.48
C ALA A 189 -13.97 -8.57 9.75
N ALA A 190 -13.41 -7.47 9.27
CA ALA A 190 -12.12 -7.45 8.60
C ALA A 190 -10.97 -7.81 9.56
N ASP A 191 -11.00 -7.30 10.78
CA ASP A 191 -10.04 -7.61 11.83
C ASP A 191 -10.14 -9.08 12.28
N ALA A 192 -11.33 -9.66 12.30
CA ALA A 192 -11.51 -11.10 12.53
C ALA A 192 -10.82 -11.93 11.44
N GLY A 193 -11.00 -11.55 10.17
CA GLY A 193 -10.36 -12.24 9.06
C GLY A 193 -8.83 -12.09 9.08
N THR A 194 -8.28 -10.90 9.35
CA THR A 194 -6.82 -10.72 9.41
C THR A 194 -6.17 -11.49 10.56
N ARG A 195 -6.83 -11.64 11.72
CA ARG A 195 -6.35 -12.51 12.80
C ARG A 195 -6.22 -13.97 12.37
N VAL A 196 -7.18 -14.46 11.59
CA VAL A 196 -7.11 -15.81 11.00
C VAL A 196 -5.97 -15.88 10.00
N ALA A 197 -5.88 -14.94 9.05
CA ALA A 197 -4.84 -14.92 8.03
C ALA A 197 -3.42 -14.89 8.62
N ALA A 198 -3.24 -14.22 9.77
CA ALA A 198 -1.95 -14.16 10.47
C ALA A 198 -1.45 -15.51 11.02
N THR A 199 -2.33 -16.50 11.18
CA THR A 199 -1.99 -17.79 11.80
C THR A 199 -2.30 -19.00 10.92
N ALA A 200 -3.16 -18.82 9.92
CA ALA A 200 -3.57 -19.87 9.01
C ALA A 200 -2.46 -20.17 7.98
N SER A 201 -2.46 -21.42 7.51
CA SER A 201 -1.58 -21.89 6.45
C SER A 201 -2.33 -22.85 5.53
N GLY A 202 -1.82 -23.04 4.33
CA GLY A 202 -2.40 -23.92 3.32
C GLY A 202 -2.72 -23.20 2.02
N GLU A 203 -3.46 -23.89 1.16
CA GLU A 203 -3.87 -23.42 -0.15
C GLU A 203 -4.96 -22.33 -0.06
N PRO A 204 -5.13 -21.47 -1.08
CA PRO A 204 -6.08 -20.35 -1.04
C PRO A 204 -7.52 -20.72 -0.68
N ASP A 205 -8.03 -21.87 -1.13
CA ASP A 205 -9.38 -22.34 -0.84
C ASP A 205 -9.55 -22.84 0.60
N ALA A 206 -8.52 -23.53 1.13
CA ALA A 206 -8.47 -23.92 2.53
C ALA A 206 -8.38 -22.68 3.45
N LEU A 207 -7.57 -21.69 3.09
CA LEU A 207 -7.47 -20.42 3.80
C LEU A 207 -8.81 -19.68 3.81
N LEU A 208 -9.53 -19.62 2.68
CA LEU A 208 -10.88 -19.03 2.64
C LEU A 208 -11.88 -19.76 3.54
N ALA A 209 -11.80 -21.09 3.64
CA ALA A 209 -12.65 -21.85 4.56
C ALA A 209 -12.35 -21.53 6.03
N LEU A 210 -11.08 -21.36 6.39
CA LEU A 210 -10.66 -20.93 7.72
C LEU A 210 -11.11 -19.48 8.01
N LEU A 211 -10.97 -18.58 7.04
CA LEU A 211 -11.44 -17.20 7.13
C LEU A 211 -12.96 -17.16 7.33
N HIS A 212 -13.72 -17.98 6.60
CA HIS A 212 -15.16 -18.10 6.80
C HIS A 212 -15.51 -18.52 8.23
N ALA A 213 -14.85 -19.55 8.76
CA ALA A 213 -15.07 -19.99 10.13
C ALA A 213 -14.73 -18.90 11.15
N GLY A 214 -13.59 -18.23 11.02
CA GLY A 214 -13.17 -17.21 12.00
C GLY A 214 -13.90 -15.87 11.88
N MET A 215 -14.51 -15.57 10.73
CA MET A 215 -15.37 -14.41 10.54
C MET A 215 -16.84 -14.70 10.88
N THR A 216 -17.22 -15.95 11.20
CA THR A 216 -18.59 -16.31 11.55
C THR A 216 -19.02 -15.62 12.84
N GLY A 217 -20.22 -14.99 12.82
CA GLY A 217 -20.72 -14.17 13.92
C GLY A 217 -20.36 -12.68 13.82
N SER A 218 -19.57 -12.28 12.82
CA SER A 218 -19.38 -10.88 12.41
C SER A 218 -20.35 -10.49 11.28
N ARG A 219 -20.20 -9.29 10.71
CA ARG A 219 -20.89 -8.91 9.47
C ARG A 219 -20.44 -9.70 8.24
N GLY A 220 -19.30 -10.40 8.33
CA GLY A 220 -18.64 -11.01 7.19
C GLY A 220 -18.10 -9.97 6.20
N GLY A 221 -17.66 -10.44 5.04
CA GLY A 221 -17.11 -9.57 4.01
C GLY A 221 -16.79 -10.28 2.71
N ALA A 222 -16.48 -9.49 1.69
CA ALA A 222 -15.78 -10.01 0.52
C ALA A 222 -14.32 -10.28 0.91
N THR A 223 -13.74 -11.35 0.37
CA THR A 223 -12.39 -11.75 0.72
C THR A 223 -11.72 -12.44 -0.45
N ALA A 224 -10.46 -12.13 -0.69
CA ALA A 224 -9.63 -12.80 -1.68
C ALA A 224 -8.28 -13.20 -1.08
N VAL A 225 -7.81 -14.37 -1.48
CA VAL A 225 -6.50 -14.91 -1.12
C VAL A 225 -5.73 -15.20 -2.42
N MET A 226 -4.57 -14.58 -2.54
CA MET A 226 -3.59 -14.82 -3.60
C MET A 226 -2.38 -15.49 -2.98
N GLN A 227 -1.93 -16.61 -3.56
CA GLN A 227 -0.68 -17.25 -3.17
C GLN A 227 0.24 -17.39 -4.39
N PHE A 228 1.46 -16.86 -4.30
CA PHE A 228 2.52 -17.01 -5.29
C PHE A 228 3.54 -18.04 -4.79
N ASP A 229 3.79 -19.07 -5.60
CA ASP A 229 4.81 -20.08 -5.36
C ASP A 229 6.12 -19.68 -6.08
N ALA A 230 7.18 -19.50 -5.31
CA ALA A 230 8.47 -19.04 -5.80
C ALA A 230 9.22 -20.11 -6.62
N SER A 231 8.92 -21.40 -6.40
CA SER A 231 9.59 -22.52 -7.07
C SER A 231 9.09 -22.71 -8.50
N SER A 232 7.78 -22.58 -8.70
CA SER A 232 7.09 -22.76 -9.97
C SER A 232 6.83 -21.44 -10.70
N GLY A 233 6.91 -20.30 -10.00
CA GLY A 233 6.54 -19.00 -10.52
C GLY A 233 5.06 -18.86 -10.84
N GLN A 234 4.20 -19.68 -10.22
CA GLN A 234 2.75 -19.70 -10.40
C GLN A 234 2.04 -18.88 -9.31
N VAL A 235 0.91 -18.27 -9.67
CA VAL A 235 -0.08 -17.80 -8.69
C VAL A 235 -1.27 -18.74 -8.64
N ARG A 236 -1.75 -19.04 -7.44
CA ARG A 236 -3.07 -19.61 -7.17
C ARG A 236 -3.93 -18.55 -6.48
N PHE A 237 -5.17 -18.40 -6.93
CA PHE A 237 -6.07 -17.36 -6.42
C PHE A 237 -7.45 -17.93 -6.13
N ALA A 238 -7.99 -17.60 -4.97
CA ALA A 238 -9.39 -17.84 -4.65
C ALA A 238 -10.00 -16.57 -4.05
N GLY A 239 -11.20 -16.21 -4.51
CA GLY A 239 -11.90 -15.03 -4.03
C GLY A 239 -13.41 -15.27 -3.90
N VAL A 240 -14.01 -14.56 -2.96
CA VAL A 240 -15.46 -14.54 -2.70
C VAL A 240 -15.92 -13.10 -2.54
N GLY A 241 -16.94 -12.70 -3.29
CA GLY A 241 -17.47 -11.34 -3.29
C GLY A 241 -16.86 -10.46 -4.40
N ASN A 242 -16.68 -9.18 -4.11
CA ASN A 242 -16.36 -8.09 -5.04
C ASN A 242 -14.91 -7.60 -4.98
N ILE A 243 -14.00 -8.27 -4.25
CA ILE A 243 -12.58 -7.93 -4.31
C ILE A 243 -12.06 -8.09 -5.74
N ALA A 244 -11.52 -7.01 -6.29
CA ALA A 244 -10.91 -7.01 -7.60
C ALA A 244 -9.44 -7.42 -7.47
N ALA A 245 -8.99 -8.33 -8.34
CA ALA A 245 -7.62 -8.78 -8.39
C ALA A 245 -7.17 -8.96 -9.85
N ALA A 246 -5.93 -8.60 -10.16
CA ALA A 246 -5.37 -8.73 -11.49
C ALA A 246 -3.85 -8.88 -11.46
N LEU A 247 -3.32 -9.60 -12.46
CA LEU A 247 -1.90 -9.59 -12.83
C LEU A 247 -1.69 -8.64 -13.99
N CYS A 248 -0.74 -7.72 -13.83
CA CYS A 248 -0.40 -6.71 -14.82
C CYS A 248 1.06 -6.87 -15.25
N ASP A 249 1.30 -6.65 -16.54
CA ASP A 249 2.64 -6.56 -17.13
C ASP A 249 2.61 -5.57 -18.31
N GLY A 250 3.69 -5.54 -19.10
CA GLY A 250 3.75 -4.72 -20.32
C GLY A 250 2.74 -5.15 -21.39
N ASP A 251 2.29 -6.40 -21.38
CA ASP A 251 1.46 -7.01 -22.42
C ASP A 251 -0.04 -6.89 -22.13
N GLY A 252 -0.43 -6.74 -20.87
CA GLY A 252 -1.80 -6.35 -20.51
C GLY A 252 -2.16 -6.61 -19.06
N VAL A 253 -3.47 -6.70 -18.82
CA VAL A 253 -4.07 -6.97 -17.52
C VAL A 253 -4.85 -8.28 -17.60
N ARG A 254 -4.55 -9.22 -16.72
CA ARG A 254 -5.26 -10.48 -16.57
C ARG A 254 -6.01 -10.50 -15.23
N GLY A 255 -7.33 -10.32 -15.29
CA GLY A 255 -8.19 -10.37 -14.10
C GLY A 255 -8.24 -11.75 -13.45
N MET A 256 -8.43 -11.76 -12.13
CA MET A 256 -8.56 -12.93 -11.28
C MET A 256 -9.99 -13.01 -10.75
N PRO A 257 -10.80 -13.99 -11.18
CA PRO A 257 -12.23 -14.00 -10.89
C PRO A 257 -12.53 -14.51 -9.47
N SER A 258 -13.51 -13.86 -8.83
CA SER A 258 -14.07 -14.24 -7.54
C SER A 258 -15.44 -14.91 -7.71
N HIS A 259 -15.80 -15.80 -6.79
CA HIS A 259 -17.12 -16.41 -6.71
C HIS A 259 -18.11 -15.52 -5.95
N PRO A 260 -19.43 -15.56 -6.24
CA PRO A 260 -20.41 -14.84 -5.45
C PRO A 260 -20.54 -15.44 -4.04
N GLY A 261 -20.62 -14.59 -3.02
CA GLY A 261 -20.80 -14.99 -1.63
C GLY A 261 -20.30 -13.94 -0.65
N ILE A 262 -20.42 -14.24 0.64
CA ILE A 262 -19.94 -13.41 1.75
C ILE A 262 -19.24 -14.33 2.76
N VAL A 263 -17.94 -14.15 2.94
CA VAL A 263 -17.15 -14.89 3.93
C VAL A 263 -17.63 -14.51 5.33
N GLY A 264 -17.75 -15.47 6.24
CA GLY A 264 -18.42 -15.32 7.54
C GLY A 264 -19.96 -15.38 7.56
N VAL A 265 -20.65 -15.38 6.40
CA VAL A 265 -22.13 -15.40 6.34
C VAL A 265 -22.66 -16.45 5.35
N GLN A 266 -22.46 -16.24 4.06
CA GLN A 266 -22.93 -17.14 2.99
C GLN A 266 -21.74 -17.56 2.13
N PHE A 267 -21.06 -18.61 2.58
CA PHE A 267 -19.89 -19.15 1.88
C PHE A 267 -20.23 -20.46 1.17
N ARG A 268 -19.70 -20.59 -0.04
CA ARG A 268 -19.56 -21.87 -0.74
C ARG A 268 -18.08 -22.03 -1.06
N SER A 269 -17.60 -23.27 -1.08
CA SER A 269 -16.22 -23.57 -1.48
C SER A 269 -15.88 -22.85 -2.78
N ALA A 270 -14.83 -22.03 -2.73
CA ALA A 270 -14.30 -21.26 -3.84
C ALA A 270 -13.08 -22.01 -4.38
N ARG A 271 -13.22 -22.66 -5.54
CA ARG A 271 -12.10 -23.38 -6.13
C ARG A 271 -11.03 -22.38 -6.58
N PRO A 272 -9.74 -22.64 -6.32
CA PRO A 272 -8.70 -21.74 -6.75
C PRO A 272 -8.53 -21.79 -8.27
N PHE A 273 -8.14 -20.67 -8.84
CA PHE A 273 -7.73 -20.52 -10.22
C PHE A 273 -6.21 -20.44 -10.31
N ASP A 274 -5.63 -21.13 -11.29
CA ASP A 274 -4.18 -21.16 -11.49
C ASP A 274 -3.76 -20.18 -12.60
N PHE A 275 -2.71 -19.42 -12.30
CA PHE A 275 -2.11 -18.41 -13.17
C PHE A 275 -0.63 -18.74 -13.35
N PRO A 276 -0.26 -19.54 -14.37
CA PRO A 276 1.14 -19.85 -14.65
C PRO A 276 1.89 -18.61 -15.12
N GLN A 277 3.22 -18.62 -14.99
CA GLN A 277 4.13 -17.57 -15.47
C GLN A 277 3.84 -16.20 -14.82
N ALA A 278 3.60 -16.17 -13.51
CA ALA A 278 3.32 -14.95 -12.78
C ALA A 278 4.58 -14.22 -12.27
N ALA A 279 5.73 -14.89 -12.28
CA ALA A 279 7.00 -14.26 -11.91
C ALA A 279 7.30 -13.03 -12.76
N GLY A 280 7.74 -11.93 -12.12
CA GLY A 280 8.00 -10.64 -12.74
C GLY A 280 6.76 -9.76 -12.94
N LYS A 281 5.54 -10.32 -12.83
CA LYS A 281 4.29 -9.56 -12.98
C LYS A 281 3.96 -8.75 -11.73
N LEU A 282 3.11 -7.76 -11.91
CA LEU A 282 2.57 -6.92 -10.86
C LEU A 282 1.19 -7.45 -10.43
N LEU A 283 1.06 -7.86 -9.18
CA LEU A 283 -0.24 -8.08 -8.56
C LEU A 283 -0.86 -6.71 -8.22
N VAL A 284 -2.14 -6.52 -8.57
CA VAL A 284 -2.98 -5.45 -8.04
C VAL A 284 -4.23 -6.09 -7.45
N MET A 285 -4.52 -5.80 -6.19
CA MET A 285 -5.77 -6.18 -5.50
C MET A 285 -6.38 -4.94 -4.87
N HIS A 286 -7.71 -4.80 -4.91
CA HIS A 286 -8.38 -3.70 -4.21
C HIS A 286 -9.82 -4.04 -3.82
N SER A 287 -10.31 -3.37 -2.76
CA SER A 287 -11.74 -3.35 -2.40
C SER A 287 -12.55 -2.53 -3.40
N ASP A 288 -13.87 -2.54 -3.28
CA ASP A 288 -14.71 -1.82 -4.23
C ASP A 288 -14.78 -0.29 -4.00
N GLY A 289 -14.08 0.21 -2.97
CA GLY A 289 -13.75 1.62 -2.80
C GLY A 289 -12.97 2.23 -3.98
N LEU A 290 -12.34 1.39 -4.79
CA LEU A 290 -11.73 1.76 -6.06
C LEU A 290 -12.61 1.34 -7.25
N GLN A 291 -12.63 2.15 -8.30
CA GLN A 291 -13.23 1.75 -9.58
C GLN A 291 -12.45 0.57 -10.17
N THR A 292 -13.14 -0.39 -10.79
CA THR A 292 -12.50 -1.57 -11.40
C THR A 292 -11.94 -1.31 -12.79
N ARG A 293 -12.32 -0.19 -13.41
CA ARG A 293 -11.88 0.20 -14.75
C ARG A 293 -10.75 1.24 -14.67
N TRP A 294 -9.57 0.76 -14.31
CA TRP A 294 -8.31 1.50 -14.43
C TRP A 294 -7.44 0.85 -15.51
N ASN A 295 -6.47 1.60 -16.02
CA ASN A 295 -5.50 1.09 -16.97
C ASN A 295 -4.13 1.71 -16.68
N LEU A 296 -3.18 0.89 -16.24
CA LEU A 296 -1.83 1.36 -15.92
C LEU A 296 -1.10 1.95 -17.14
N ARG A 297 -1.54 1.64 -18.36
CA ARG A 297 -0.99 2.25 -19.59
C ARG A 297 -1.42 3.69 -19.80
N ASP A 298 -2.46 4.15 -19.12
CA ASP A 298 -2.85 5.57 -19.15
C ASP A 298 -1.79 6.45 -18.44
N HIS A 299 -0.89 5.81 -17.68
CA HIS A 299 0.19 6.40 -16.90
C HIS A 299 1.55 5.90 -17.40
N ALA A 300 2.17 6.66 -18.31
CA ALA A 300 3.42 6.28 -18.95
C ALA A 300 4.56 6.08 -17.94
N GLY A 301 5.17 4.90 -17.92
CA GLY A 301 6.29 4.58 -17.02
C GLY A 301 5.89 4.27 -15.57
N LEU A 302 4.60 4.21 -15.25
CA LEU A 302 4.13 3.86 -13.90
C LEU A 302 4.45 2.40 -13.54
N LEU A 303 4.35 1.46 -14.48
CA LEU A 303 4.61 0.03 -14.26
C LEU A 303 6.03 -0.28 -13.74
N SER A 304 7.01 0.57 -14.06
CA SER A 304 8.40 0.42 -13.61
C SER A 304 8.66 1.02 -12.22
N ARG A 305 7.69 1.73 -11.64
CA ARG A 305 7.83 2.39 -10.34
C ARG A 305 7.65 1.41 -9.19
N HIS A 306 8.00 1.88 -8.01
CA HIS A 306 7.75 1.16 -6.79
C HIS A 306 6.24 0.85 -6.63
N PRO A 307 5.82 -0.38 -6.27
CA PRO A 307 4.40 -0.75 -6.16
C PRO A 307 3.54 0.17 -5.29
N ARG A 308 4.14 0.79 -4.27
CA ARG A 308 3.46 1.79 -3.45
C ARG A 308 3.07 3.07 -4.18
N ILE A 309 3.88 3.50 -5.15
CA ILE A 309 3.53 4.63 -6.01
C ILE A 309 2.35 4.24 -6.90
N ILE A 310 2.36 3.01 -7.43
CA ILE A 310 1.25 2.51 -8.25
C ILE A 310 -0.05 2.49 -7.45
N ALA A 311 -0.02 1.99 -6.21
CA ALA A 311 -1.17 2.05 -5.30
C ALA A 311 -1.65 3.50 -5.06
N ALA A 312 -0.73 4.44 -4.89
CA ALA A 312 -1.04 5.85 -4.65
C ALA A 312 -1.73 6.50 -5.85
N VAL A 313 -1.21 6.26 -7.05
CA VAL A 313 -1.77 6.78 -8.31
C VAL A 313 -3.15 6.17 -8.56
N LEU A 314 -3.28 4.86 -8.41
CA LEU A 314 -4.56 4.18 -8.55
C LEU A 314 -5.61 4.78 -7.61
N LEU A 315 -5.27 4.96 -6.33
CA LEU A 315 -6.18 5.56 -5.36
C LEU A 315 -6.52 7.01 -5.69
N ARG A 316 -5.53 7.85 -6.03
CA ARG A 316 -5.74 9.27 -6.38
C ARG A 316 -6.71 9.42 -7.55
N ASP A 317 -6.56 8.58 -8.58
CA ASP A 317 -7.23 8.79 -9.87
C ASP A 317 -8.52 7.97 -10.01
N TYR A 318 -8.68 6.89 -9.23
CA TYR A 318 -9.79 5.94 -9.38
C TYR A 318 -10.55 5.64 -8.08
N ALA A 319 -10.27 6.32 -6.97
CA ALA A 319 -11.10 6.22 -5.76
C ALA A 319 -12.55 6.67 -6.04
N ARG A 320 -13.51 6.00 -5.41
CA ARG A 320 -14.93 6.38 -5.48
C ARG A 320 -15.30 7.47 -4.49
N GLY A 321 -14.57 7.58 -3.38
CA GLY A 321 -14.77 8.60 -2.34
C GLY A 321 -16.04 8.44 -1.49
N ARG A 322 -16.72 7.30 -1.58
CA ARG A 322 -18.00 7.01 -0.89
C ARG A 322 -18.00 5.69 -0.14
N ASP A 323 -16.82 5.07 -0.01
CA ASP A 323 -16.63 3.83 0.73
C ASP A 323 -15.23 3.82 1.37
N ASP A 324 -14.99 2.84 2.23
CA ASP A 324 -13.64 2.44 2.61
C ASP A 324 -12.81 2.09 1.35
N ALA A 325 -11.50 2.30 1.38
CA ALA A 325 -10.65 2.01 0.24
C ALA A 325 -9.36 1.30 0.64
N CYS A 326 -9.15 0.12 0.07
CA CYS A 326 -7.96 -0.68 0.24
C CYS A 326 -7.36 -1.04 -1.12
N VAL A 327 -6.08 -0.76 -1.31
CA VAL A 327 -5.33 -1.08 -2.53
C VAL A 327 -4.04 -1.76 -2.11
N PHE A 328 -3.76 -2.94 -2.66
CA PHE A 328 -2.53 -3.69 -2.46
C PHE A 328 -1.87 -3.97 -3.82
N VAL A 329 -0.58 -3.67 -3.93
CA VAL A 329 0.20 -3.86 -5.15
C VAL A 329 1.53 -4.53 -4.79
N MET A 330 1.95 -5.53 -5.56
CA MET A 330 3.23 -6.22 -5.31
C MET A 330 3.88 -6.74 -6.59
N ARG A 331 5.21 -6.67 -6.67
CA ARG A 331 5.97 -7.29 -7.76
C ARG A 331 6.30 -8.74 -7.39
N LEU A 332 5.75 -9.69 -8.15
CA LEU A 332 5.91 -11.12 -7.89
C LEU A 332 7.27 -11.61 -8.38
N GLY A 333 7.92 -12.49 -7.62
CA GLY A 333 9.26 -13.01 -7.94
C GLY A 333 10.41 -11.99 -7.78
N GLY A 334 10.13 -10.72 -7.49
CA GLY A 334 11.15 -9.68 -7.26
C GLY A 334 11.71 -9.62 -5.84
N MET A 335 11.49 -10.67 -5.03
CA MET A 335 11.88 -10.71 -3.62
C MET A 335 13.22 -11.39 -3.34
N GLN A 336 13.94 -11.83 -4.38
CA GLN A 336 15.31 -12.34 -4.24
C GLN A 336 16.31 -11.19 -4.10
#